data_AF-A0A3S0F539-F1
#
_entry.id   AF-A0A3S0F539-F1
#
_cell.length_a   1.000
_cell.length_b   1.000
_cell.length_c   1.000
_cell.angle_alpha   90.00
_cell.angle_beta   90.00
_cell.angle_gamma   90.00
#
_symmetry.space_group_name_H-M   'P 1'
#
loop_
_entity.id
_entity.type
_entity.pdbx_description
1 polymer ?
#
loop_
_entity_poly.entity_id
_entity_poly.type
_entity_poly.pdbx_seq_one_letter_code
_entity_poly.pdbx_strand_id
1 'polypeptide(L)'
;MEHTPSAPRDEVRTFWVGPPLSHYEILSLKSFVAAGAKVFLYSDATDLAVPEGVELRSAAEILPDEMSAAHSAEGQVGRVRQSDLFRYAMMEKFGSWYADLDVICLQDRLPGTDTYFAADGDVSLNTAILKFPPASDFLRDLLAEARRVLATAPDTGTSFRDRKIIGAPLLKKYVDRHGLGHFGRPISAAYEIPSYDILSFFDPSRREEVQSRLAGRDFVHLWNEAWNLLRIPRRLGPPRGSFLETLFERFDVAFPDRARLEYEAIESWVREHRLVKDICDAVGSPAVTAKTIDEFAARVRLRGWRPAARDYAYLDFSESKPQELPSLPKTGDPQVVRTFWHGETIGPYQQLCLKSFADHGHTVEVFSYGAGQDFPDWLVARNAAEILPAGKVLVPMQQSGQIAIHADLLRYALLEKLGGWWIEPDVVLMQPDLPPGDIMFAGAPNVFGQVPTTVLRFPPRHPLMTKALADTVSLGETVDKWGGAGAALLTALLAGQGLRQNVAFESLGPVTWLSVPDLFDPAMTDELTGKCASTRFLHLQGDVWRRAGVPQVLAPPEGSLLDLLLSRHAIDHAFGGRMEFGQLNRWIRHMYRAANVQ
;
A
#
# COMPACT_ATOMS: atom_id res chain seq x y z
N MET A 1 6.78 -62.69 -13.34
CA MET A 1 6.80 -61.48 -12.49
C MET A 1 5.35 -61.13 -12.25
N GLU A 2 4.84 -61.48 -11.08
CA GLU A 2 3.49 -61.10 -10.67
C GLU A 2 3.42 -59.57 -10.63
N HIS A 3 2.50 -59.00 -11.40
CA HIS A 3 2.13 -57.60 -11.27
C HIS A 3 1.52 -57.43 -9.88
N THR A 4 2.33 -57.00 -8.92
CA THR A 4 1.81 -56.37 -7.71
C THR A 4 0.90 -55.23 -8.18
N PRO A 5 -0.41 -55.25 -7.89
CA PRO A 5 -1.26 -54.13 -8.26
C PRO A 5 -0.66 -52.87 -7.61
N SER A 6 -0.30 -51.88 -8.44
CA SER A 6 0.02 -50.54 -7.99
C SER A 6 -1.03 -50.17 -6.95
N ALA A 7 -0.61 -49.75 -5.76
CA ALA A 7 -1.53 -49.19 -4.78
C ALA A 7 -2.46 -48.20 -5.50
N PRO A 8 -3.78 -48.22 -5.21
CA PRO A 8 -4.71 -47.34 -5.89
C PRO A 8 -4.23 -45.90 -5.73
N ARG A 9 -4.02 -45.21 -6.87
CA ARG A 9 -3.63 -43.79 -6.86
C ARG A 9 -4.74 -43.01 -6.17
N ASP A 10 -4.38 -42.12 -5.26
CA ASP A 10 -5.33 -41.16 -4.70
C ASP A 10 -5.96 -40.35 -5.84
N GLU A 11 -7.27 -40.15 -5.77
CA GLU A 11 -7.99 -39.31 -6.73
C GLU A 11 -8.18 -37.91 -6.15
N VAL A 12 -7.79 -36.88 -6.90
CA VAL A 12 -8.06 -35.48 -6.55
C VAL A 12 -9.07 -34.92 -7.53
N ARG A 13 -10.15 -34.37 -7.00
CA ARG A 13 -11.28 -33.87 -7.79
C ARG A 13 -11.43 -32.37 -7.52
N THR A 14 -11.42 -31.57 -8.57
CA THR A 14 -11.46 -30.12 -8.51
C THR A 14 -12.62 -29.59 -9.35
N PHE A 15 -13.00 -28.34 -9.15
CA PHE A 15 -14.13 -27.73 -9.86
C PHE A 15 -13.76 -26.33 -10.36
N TRP A 16 -14.15 -26.02 -11.59
CA TRP A 16 -13.91 -24.71 -12.20
C TRP A 16 -15.08 -24.26 -13.07
N VAL A 17 -15.56 -23.05 -12.81
CA VAL A 17 -16.52 -22.32 -13.64
C VAL A 17 -15.98 -20.91 -13.81
N GLY A 18 -15.53 -20.58 -15.02
CA GLY A 18 -14.79 -19.34 -15.20
C GLY A 18 -14.12 -19.19 -16.56
N PRO A 19 -13.26 -18.16 -16.71
CA PRO A 19 -12.44 -17.99 -17.90
C PRO A 19 -11.46 -19.18 -18.07
N PRO A 20 -10.71 -19.23 -19.19
CA PRO A 20 -9.60 -20.18 -19.33
C PRO A 20 -8.67 -20.16 -18.11
N LEU A 21 -8.14 -21.34 -17.75
CA LEU A 21 -7.22 -21.49 -16.61
C LEU A 21 -6.01 -20.58 -16.78
N SER A 22 -5.64 -19.87 -15.72
CA SER A 22 -4.41 -19.09 -15.68
C SER A 22 -3.21 -19.97 -15.29
N HIS A 23 -2.01 -19.38 -15.30
CA HIS A 23 -0.81 -20.09 -14.89
C HIS A 23 -0.88 -20.63 -13.44
N TYR A 24 -1.64 -19.97 -12.56
CA TYR A 24 -1.74 -20.35 -11.14
C TYR A 24 -2.73 -21.49 -10.90
N GLU A 25 -3.84 -21.55 -11.64
CA GLU A 25 -4.72 -22.73 -11.59
C GLU A 25 -4.04 -23.95 -12.22
N ILE A 26 -3.26 -23.75 -13.28
CA ILE A 26 -2.41 -24.79 -13.86
C ILE A 26 -1.37 -25.29 -12.86
N LEU A 27 -0.73 -24.39 -12.11
CA LEU A 27 0.21 -24.74 -11.04
C LEU A 27 -0.42 -25.66 -9.99
N SER A 28 -1.63 -25.32 -9.52
CA SER A 28 -2.38 -26.14 -8.57
C SER A 28 -2.59 -27.56 -9.11
N LEU A 29 -3.14 -27.69 -10.32
CA LEU A 29 -3.38 -28.98 -10.95
C LEU A 29 -2.10 -29.79 -11.13
N LYS A 30 -1.03 -29.17 -11.64
CA LYS A 30 0.26 -29.83 -11.86
C LYS A 30 0.89 -30.32 -10.55
N SER A 31 0.69 -29.61 -9.43
CA SER A 31 1.22 -30.05 -8.13
C SER A 31 0.62 -31.38 -7.67
N PHE A 32 -0.68 -31.61 -7.91
CA PHE A 32 -1.33 -32.87 -7.57
C PHE A 32 -0.96 -34.01 -8.53
N VAL A 33 -0.83 -33.71 -9.82
CA VAL A 33 -0.31 -34.69 -10.81
C VAL A 33 1.11 -35.12 -10.42
N ALA A 34 1.96 -34.18 -10.04
CA ALA A 34 3.34 -34.44 -9.60
C ALA A 34 3.39 -35.29 -8.31
N ALA A 35 2.42 -35.13 -7.41
CA ALA A 35 2.25 -35.97 -6.23
C ALA A 35 1.72 -37.39 -6.53
N GLY A 36 1.55 -37.74 -7.82
CA GLY A 36 1.11 -39.05 -8.29
C GLY A 36 -0.41 -39.27 -8.27
N ALA A 37 -1.20 -38.23 -7.99
CA ALA A 37 -2.65 -38.32 -7.94
C ALA A 37 -3.26 -38.45 -9.34
N LYS A 38 -4.43 -39.10 -9.42
CA LYS A 38 -5.30 -38.99 -10.59
C LYS A 38 -6.16 -37.75 -10.43
N VAL A 39 -5.97 -36.75 -11.30
CA VAL A 39 -6.63 -35.45 -11.15
C VAL A 39 -7.80 -35.31 -12.12
N PHE A 40 -8.98 -34.99 -11.59
CA PHE A 40 -10.18 -34.71 -12.37
C PHE A 40 -10.58 -33.24 -12.20
N LEU A 41 -10.68 -32.51 -13.30
CA LEU A 41 -11.22 -31.16 -13.31
C LEU A 41 -12.66 -31.19 -13.84
N TYR A 42 -13.61 -30.80 -13.00
CA TYR A 42 -15.00 -30.66 -13.40
C TYR A 42 -15.30 -29.22 -13.83
N SER A 43 -15.93 -29.05 -14.99
CA SER A 43 -16.31 -27.74 -15.51
C SER A 43 -17.61 -27.79 -16.31
N ASP A 44 -18.25 -26.64 -16.50
CA ASP A 44 -19.30 -26.44 -17.50
C ASP A 44 -18.73 -26.29 -18.92
N ALA A 45 -17.52 -25.73 -19.03
CA ALA A 45 -16.80 -25.65 -20.29
C ALA A 45 -16.35 -27.05 -20.74
N THR A 46 -16.80 -27.47 -21.91
CA THR A 46 -16.51 -28.80 -22.47
C THR A 46 -15.18 -28.87 -23.21
N ASP A 47 -14.54 -27.72 -23.47
CA ASP A 47 -13.33 -27.57 -24.28
C ASP A 47 -12.20 -26.82 -23.54
N LEU A 48 -12.27 -26.76 -22.21
CA LEU A 48 -11.25 -26.10 -21.39
C LEU A 48 -9.88 -26.78 -21.57
N ALA A 49 -8.87 -26.00 -21.93
CA ALA A 49 -7.49 -26.50 -21.99
C ALA A 49 -6.98 -26.85 -20.58
N VAL A 50 -6.67 -28.12 -20.36
CA VAL A 50 -6.14 -28.64 -19.08
C VAL A 50 -4.72 -29.18 -19.26
N PRO A 51 -3.86 -29.13 -18.23
CA PRO A 51 -2.51 -29.67 -18.34
C PRO A 51 -2.51 -31.19 -18.47
N GLU A 52 -1.42 -31.75 -19.01
CA GLU A 52 -1.23 -33.19 -19.10
C GLU A 52 -1.38 -33.87 -17.72
N GLY A 53 -2.03 -35.03 -17.70
CA GLY A 53 -2.33 -35.76 -16.46
C GLY A 53 -3.62 -35.33 -15.76
N VAL A 54 -4.30 -34.28 -16.24
CA VAL A 54 -5.62 -33.85 -15.77
C VAL A 54 -6.71 -34.31 -16.72
N GLU A 55 -7.76 -34.90 -16.15
CA GLU A 55 -8.92 -35.36 -16.89
C GLU A 55 -10.08 -34.35 -16.74
N LEU A 56 -10.46 -33.69 -17.85
CA LEU A 56 -11.62 -32.79 -17.88
C LEU A 56 -12.92 -33.61 -17.87
N ARG A 57 -13.87 -33.20 -17.04
CA ARG A 57 -15.19 -33.83 -16.84
C ARG A 57 -16.29 -32.79 -16.83
N SER A 58 -17.51 -33.22 -17.17
CA SER A 58 -18.66 -32.33 -17.11
C SER A 58 -19.12 -32.19 -15.66
N ALA A 59 -19.25 -30.97 -15.19
CA ALA A 59 -19.80 -30.71 -13.85
C ALA A 59 -21.26 -31.17 -13.70
N ALA A 60 -21.99 -31.32 -14.81
CA ALA A 60 -23.34 -31.90 -14.82
C ALA A 60 -23.37 -33.39 -14.41
N GLU A 61 -22.22 -34.08 -14.38
CA GLU A 61 -22.11 -35.43 -13.82
C GLU A 61 -22.33 -35.46 -12.29
N ILE A 62 -22.14 -34.31 -11.62
CA ILE A 62 -22.32 -34.15 -10.17
C ILE A 62 -23.61 -33.38 -9.87
N LEU A 63 -23.84 -32.27 -10.58
CA LEU A 63 -24.97 -31.36 -10.36
C LEU A 63 -25.73 -31.13 -11.68
N PRO A 64 -26.53 -32.10 -12.17
CA PRO A 64 -27.16 -32.00 -13.48
C PRO A 64 -28.18 -30.84 -13.58
N ASP A 65 -28.97 -30.61 -12.53
CA ASP A 65 -30.04 -29.60 -12.54
C ASP A 65 -29.47 -28.19 -12.35
N GLU A 66 -28.49 -28.06 -11.45
CA GLU A 66 -27.89 -26.78 -11.05
C GLU A 66 -26.85 -26.26 -12.06
N MET A 67 -26.39 -27.11 -12.98
CA MET A 67 -25.51 -26.71 -14.10
C MET A 67 -26.29 -26.33 -15.37
N SER A 68 -27.62 -26.25 -15.32
CA SER A 68 -28.46 -25.82 -16.46
C SER A 68 -28.38 -24.30 -16.70
N ALA A 69 -28.53 -23.88 -17.97
CA ALA A 69 -28.41 -22.48 -18.40
C ALA A 69 -29.38 -21.51 -17.68
N ALA A 70 -30.49 -22.01 -17.14
CA ALA A 70 -31.47 -21.22 -16.38
C ALA A 70 -30.94 -20.74 -15.01
N HIS A 71 -30.00 -21.47 -14.39
CA HIS A 71 -29.39 -21.15 -13.08
C HIS A 71 -28.07 -20.38 -13.21
N SER A 72 -27.50 -20.28 -14.42
CA SER A 72 -26.19 -19.66 -14.67
C SER A 72 -26.19 -18.12 -14.60
N ALA A 73 -27.35 -17.49 -14.35
CA ALA A 73 -27.55 -16.03 -14.38
C ALA A 73 -27.23 -15.30 -13.06
N GLU A 74 -26.81 -16.00 -12.01
CA GLU A 74 -26.76 -15.48 -10.62
C GLU A 74 -25.48 -14.71 -10.22
N GLY A 75 -24.63 -14.34 -11.17
CA GLY A 75 -23.41 -13.55 -10.88
C GLY A 75 -22.43 -14.25 -9.91
N GLN A 76 -21.61 -13.47 -9.19
CA GLN A 76 -20.54 -14.01 -8.32
C GLN A 76 -21.07 -14.78 -7.10
N VAL A 77 -22.28 -14.45 -6.61
CA VAL A 77 -22.89 -15.09 -5.43
C VAL A 77 -23.35 -16.51 -5.75
N GLY A 78 -23.99 -16.71 -6.91
CA GLY A 78 -24.36 -18.04 -7.41
C GLY A 78 -23.16 -18.96 -7.56
N ARG A 79 -22.02 -18.45 -8.08
CA ARG A 79 -20.79 -19.24 -8.29
C ARG A 79 -20.18 -19.80 -6.99
N VAL A 80 -20.16 -19.02 -5.90
CA VAL A 80 -19.63 -19.50 -4.60
C VAL A 80 -20.51 -20.59 -4.02
N ARG A 81 -21.84 -20.39 -4.04
CA ARG A 81 -22.82 -21.39 -3.57
C ARG A 81 -22.76 -22.67 -4.41
N GLN A 82 -22.58 -22.54 -5.72
CA GLN A 82 -22.41 -23.65 -6.63
C GLN A 82 -21.13 -24.45 -6.33
N SER A 83 -20.02 -23.78 -5.99
CA SER A 83 -18.77 -24.45 -5.60
C SER A 83 -18.91 -25.24 -4.29
N ASP A 84 -19.56 -24.67 -3.26
CA ASP A 84 -19.85 -25.36 -1.98
C ASP A 84 -20.78 -26.56 -2.17
N LEU A 85 -21.83 -26.41 -2.96
CA LEU A 85 -22.74 -27.52 -3.25
C LEU A 85 -22.03 -28.62 -4.05
N PHE A 86 -21.22 -28.23 -5.04
CA PHE A 86 -20.46 -29.15 -5.88
C PHE A 86 -19.51 -30.00 -5.06
N ARG A 87 -18.71 -29.39 -4.16
CA ARG A 87 -17.77 -30.15 -3.32
C ARG A 87 -18.48 -31.20 -2.47
N TYR A 88 -19.63 -30.86 -1.85
CA TYR A 88 -20.37 -31.81 -1.02
C TYR A 88 -21.00 -32.92 -1.86
N ALA A 89 -21.63 -32.59 -2.98
CA ALA A 89 -22.23 -33.58 -3.88
C ALA A 89 -21.18 -34.52 -4.50
N MET A 90 -20.03 -33.96 -4.88
CA MET A 90 -18.91 -34.73 -5.41
C MET A 90 -18.37 -35.69 -4.35
N MET A 91 -18.09 -35.20 -3.13
CA MET A 91 -17.58 -36.03 -2.05
C MET A 91 -18.60 -37.07 -1.58
N GLU A 92 -19.90 -36.76 -1.57
CA GLU A 92 -20.94 -37.75 -1.22
C GLU A 92 -20.93 -38.93 -2.20
N LYS A 93 -20.81 -38.63 -3.50
CA LYS A 93 -20.82 -39.61 -4.60
C LYS A 93 -19.54 -40.44 -4.69
N PHE A 94 -18.37 -39.82 -4.54
CA PHE A 94 -17.07 -40.46 -4.80
C PHE A 94 -16.16 -40.58 -3.58
N GLY A 95 -16.40 -39.79 -2.54
CA GLY A 95 -15.42 -39.55 -1.48
C GLY A 95 -14.17 -38.87 -2.05
N SER A 96 -13.01 -39.32 -1.58
CA SER A 96 -11.70 -38.88 -2.06
C SER A 96 -11.35 -37.42 -1.74
N TRP A 97 -10.24 -36.94 -2.31
CA TRP A 97 -9.76 -35.58 -2.14
C TRP A 97 -10.54 -34.60 -3.02
N TYR A 98 -10.98 -33.51 -2.40
CA TYR A 98 -11.41 -32.28 -3.06
C TYR A 98 -10.35 -31.20 -2.88
N ALA A 99 -9.98 -30.50 -3.95
CA ALA A 99 -9.10 -29.33 -3.89
C ALA A 99 -9.64 -28.15 -4.72
N ASP A 100 -9.59 -26.94 -4.17
CA ASP A 100 -9.76 -25.70 -4.93
C ASP A 100 -8.51 -25.47 -5.81
N LEU A 101 -8.68 -24.74 -6.93
CA LEU A 101 -7.60 -24.49 -7.91
C LEU A 101 -6.58 -23.42 -7.47
N ASP A 102 -6.49 -23.18 -6.18
CA ASP A 102 -5.50 -22.32 -5.54
C ASP A 102 -4.83 -23.03 -4.34
N VAL A 103 -4.91 -24.36 -4.30
CA VAL A 103 -4.15 -25.20 -3.36
C VAL A 103 -3.01 -25.88 -4.10
N ILE A 104 -1.79 -25.77 -3.54
CA ILE A 104 -0.59 -26.43 -4.06
C ILE A 104 -0.22 -27.58 -3.12
N CYS A 105 -0.05 -28.78 -3.67
CA CYS A 105 0.56 -29.90 -2.95
C CYS A 105 2.07 -29.68 -2.87
N LEU A 106 2.60 -29.56 -1.64
CA LEU A 106 4.01 -29.25 -1.42
C LEU A 106 4.88 -30.51 -1.32
N GLN A 107 4.27 -31.65 -1.02
CA GLN A 107 4.93 -32.93 -0.83
C GLN A 107 4.83 -33.79 -2.09
N ASP A 108 5.74 -34.76 -2.23
CA ASP A 108 5.78 -35.65 -3.41
C ASP A 108 4.69 -36.75 -3.38
N ARG A 109 3.82 -36.73 -2.36
CA ARG A 109 2.65 -37.61 -2.21
C ARG A 109 1.60 -36.95 -1.34
N LEU A 110 0.34 -37.35 -1.53
CA LEU A 110 -0.76 -36.96 -0.65
C LEU A 110 -0.67 -37.65 0.72
N PRO A 111 -1.23 -37.04 1.78
CA PRO A 111 -1.35 -37.69 3.08
C PRO A 111 -2.14 -39.01 3.02
N GLY A 112 -1.56 -40.10 3.54
CA GLY A 112 -2.20 -41.42 3.62
C GLY A 112 -3.26 -41.52 4.72
N THR A 113 -4.32 -40.73 4.61
CA THR A 113 -5.47 -40.70 5.54
C THR A 113 -6.77 -40.86 4.78
N ASP A 114 -7.83 -41.37 5.43
CA ASP A 114 -9.16 -41.49 4.84
C ASP A 114 -10.01 -40.22 5.04
N THR A 115 -9.65 -39.41 6.05
CA THR A 115 -10.27 -38.12 6.35
C THR A 115 -9.17 -37.06 6.48
N TYR A 116 -9.37 -35.91 5.84
CA TYR A 116 -8.48 -34.77 5.92
C TYR A 116 -9.28 -33.47 5.91
N PHE A 117 -9.03 -32.61 6.88
CA PHE A 117 -9.37 -31.20 6.85
C PHE A 117 -8.42 -30.49 7.81
N ALA A 118 -8.04 -29.25 7.49
CA ALA A 118 -7.21 -28.44 8.37
C ALA A 118 -8.11 -27.48 9.18
N ALA A 119 -7.94 -27.48 10.49
CA ALA A 119 -8.75 -26.74 11.44
C ALA A 119 -7.90 -26.04 12.51
N ASP A 120 -8.38 -24.90 12.99
CA ASP A 120 -7.85 -24.20 14.17
C ASP A 120 -8.67 -24.59 15.40
N GLY A 121 -8.34 -25.75 15.99
CA GLY A 121 -9.07 -26.32 17.12
C GLY A 121 -10.59 -26.36 16.92
N ASP A 122 -11.32 -25.91 17.93
CA ASP A 122 -12.78 -25.80 17.88
C ASP A 122 -13.30 -24.57 17.12
N VAL A 123 -12.41 -23.67 16.69
CA VAL A 123 -12.76 -22.31 16.26
C VAL A 123 -13.20 -22.28 14.80
N SER A 124 -12.43 -22.85 13.88
CA SER A 124 -12.74 -22.78 12.45
C SER A 124 -12.02 -23.84 11.61
N LEU A 125 -12.58 -24.11 10.42
CA LEU A 125 -11.95 -24.93 9.38
C LEU A 125 -12.11 -24.24 8.01
N ASN A 126 -11.41 -24.73 6.99
CA ASN A 126 -11.51 -24.24 5.62
C ASN A 126 -11.83 -25.38 4.65
N THR A 127 -12.56 -25.07 3.57
CA THR A 127 -13.12 -26.00 2.58
C THR A 127 -12.24 -26.21 1.35
N ALA A 128 -11.11 -25.50 1.24
CA ALA A 128 -10.29 -25.49 0.02
C ALA A 128 -9.56 -26.81 -0.25
N ILE A 129 -9.29 -27.62 0.79
CA ILE A 129 -8.72 -28.96 0.65
C ILE A 129 -9.37 -29.88 1.68
N LEU A 130 -10.07 -30.91 1.21
CA LEU A 130 -10.84 -31.82 2.04
C LEU A 130 -10.66 -33.26 1.54
N LYS A 131 -10.76 -34.22 2.46
CA LYS A 131 -10.93 -35.63 2.13
C LYS A 131 -11.93 -36.24 3.10
N PHE A 132 -12.90 -36.97 2.58
CA PHE A 132 -13.83 -37.75 3.39
C PHE A 132 -14.16 -39.07 2.68
N PRO A 133 -14.52 -40.12 3.43
CA PRO A 133 -14.99 -41.37 2.85
C PRO A 133 -16.35 -41.18 2.15
N PRO A 134 -16.61 -41.90 1.04
CA PRO A 134 -17.86 -41.81 0.30
C PRO A 134 -19.07 -42.25 1.14
N ALA A 135 -20.27 -41.77 0.77
CA ALA A 135 -21.56 -42.21 1.32
C ALA A 135 -21.70 -42.17 2.87
N SER A 136 -20.86 -41.39 3.56
CA SER A 136 -20.96 -41.22 5.01
C SER A 136 -22.27 -40.53 5.40
N ASP A 137 -22.85 -40.91 6.54
CA ASP A 137 -24.04 -40.23 7.09
C ASP A 137 -23.78 -38.72 7.23
N PHE A 138 -22.54 -38.35 7.57
CA PHE A 138 -22.06 -36.97 7.61
C PHE A 138 -22.23 -36.23 6.28
N LEU A 139 -21.75 -36.77 5.15
CA LEU A 139 -21.85 -36.10 3.85
C LEU A 139 -23.30 -36.04 3.35
N ARG A 140 -24.09 -37.10 3.61
CA ARG A 140 -25.53 -37.13 3.26
C ARG A 140 -26.30 -36.05 4.03
N ASP A 141 -26.10 -35.96 5.34
CA ASP A 141 -26.80 -34.97 6.16
C ASP A 141 -26.33 -33.54 5.85
N LEU A 142 -25.02 -33.34 5.59
CA LEU A 142 -24.44 -32.06 5.18
C LEU A 142 -25.01 -31.60 3.82
N LEU A 143 -25.05 -32.49 2.83
CA LEU A 143 -25.56 -32.18 1.49
C LEU A 143 -27.07 -31.90 1.52
N ALA A 144 -27.84 -32.70 2.26
CA ALA A 144 -29.28 -32.49 2.43
C ALA A 144 -29.57 -31.13 3.08
N GLU A 145 -28.81 -30.78 4.11
CA GLU A 145 -28.94 -29.47 4.75
C GLU A 145 -28.49 -28.32 3.84
N ALA A 146 -27.39 -28.48 3.10
CA ALA A 146 -26.94 -27.48 2.14
C ALA A 146 -28.03 -27.17 1.09
N ARG A 147 -28.67 -28.22 0.53
CA ARG A 147 -29.79 -28.08 -0.40
C ARG A 147 -31.01 -27.40 0.25
N ARG A 148 -31.36 -27.78 1.48
CA ARG A 148 -32.47 -27.16 2.24
C ARG A 148 -32.20 -25.68 2.50
N VAL A 149 -30.98 -25.33 2.88
CA VAL A 149 -30.56 -23.94 3.11
C VAL A 149 -30.66 -23.15 1.81
N LEU A 150 -30.14 -23.67 0.70
CA LEU A 150 -30.22 -22.99 -0.61
C LEU A 150 -31.67 -22.78 -1.07
N ALA A 151 -32.55 -23.77 -0.91
CA ALA A 151 -33.96 -23.67 -1.30
C ALA A 151 -34.76 -22.57 -0.55
N THR A 152 -34.23 -22.11 0.59
CA THR A 152 -34.85 -21.08 1.43
C THR A 152 -34.03 -19.78 1.47
N ALA A 153 -32.87 -19.76 0.81
CA ALA A 153 -31.99 -18.60 0.79
C ALA A 153 -32.48 -17.57 -0.25
N PRO A 154 -32.48 -16.27 0.07
CA PRO A 154 -32.82 -15.25 -0.92
C PRO A 154 -31.81 -15.19 -2.06
N ASP A 155 -32.31 -15.03 -3.29
CA ASP A 155 -31.53 -14.94 -4.55
C ASP A 155 -30.65 -13.67 -4.61
N THR A 156 -30.97 -12.65 -3.81
CA THR A 156 -30.39 -11.29 -3.90
C THR A 156 -29.37 -10.98 -2.80
N GLY A 157 -28.89 -12.00 -2.06
CA GLY A 157 -27.97 -11.83 -0.95
C GLY A 157 -26.59 -11.32 -1.38
N THR A 158 -26.33 -10.01 -1.24
CA THR A 158 -25.05 -9.38 -1.61
C THR A 158 -23.98 -9.48 -0.50
N SER A 159 -24.35 -9.88 0.72
CA SER A 159 -23.47 -9.87 1.90
C SER A 159 -22.51 -11.07 1.97
N PHE A 160 -21.39 -10.90 2.67
CA PHE A 160 -20.40 -11.96 2.88
C PHE A 160 -20.97 -13.19 3.61
N ARG A 161 -21.94 -13.00 4.51
CA ARG A 161 -22.66 -14.10 5.19
C ARG A 161 -23.56 -14.86 4.23
N ASP A 162 -24.24 -14.16 3.32
CA ASP A 162 -25.16 -14.77 2.36
C ASP A 162 -24.43 -15.58 1.28
N ARG A 163 -23.16 -15.24 1.00
CA ARG A 163 -22.28 -15.97 0.06
C ARG A 163 -21.76 -17.30 0.60
N LYS A 164 -21.52 -17.40 1.91
CA LYS A 164 -20.92 -18.58 2.57
C LYS A 164 -21.93 -19.37 3.42
N ILE A 165 -23.22 -19.23 3.12
CA ILE A 165 -24.31 -19.81 3.94
C ILE A 165 -24.23 -21.34 4.06
N ILE A 166 -23.67 -22.01 3.05
CA ILE A 166 -23.39 -23.45 3.05
C ILE A 166 -21.89 -23.79 3.12
N GLY A 167 -21.02 -22.81 3.35
CA GLY A 167 -19.56 -23.02 3.34
C GLY A 167 -19.01 -23.57 4.65
N ALA A 168 -17.76 -23.21 4.97
CA ALA A 168 -17.03 -23.68 6.16
C ALA A 168 -17.82 -23.73 7.49
N PRO A 169 -18.69 -22.75 7.85
CA PRO A 169 -19.48 -22.84 9.09
C PRO A 169 -20.46 -24.02 9.10
N LEU A 170 -21.09 -24.32 7.97
CA LEU A 170 -21.99 -25.47 7.85
C LEU A 170 -21.19 -26.76 7.94
N LEU A 171 -20.06 -26.84 7.23
CA LEU A 171 -19.15 -27.99 7.30
C LEU A 171 -18.69 -28.24 8.75
N LYS A 172 -18.24 -27.22 9.47
CA LYS A 172 -17.83 -27.33 10.89
C LYS A 172 -18.94 -27.84 11.78
N LYS A 173 -20.16 -27.31 11.65
CA LYS A 173 -21.34 -27.76 12.41
C LYS A 173 -21.56 -29.27 12.24
N TYR A 174 -21.39 -29.78 11.03
CA TYR A 174 -21.57 -31.21 10.75
C TYR A 174 -20.36 -32.05 11.15
N VAL A 175 -19.14 -31.51 11.06
CA VAL A 175 -17.94 -32.16 11.63
C VAL A 175 -18.14 -32.38 13.13
N ASP A 176 -18.64 -31.38 13.85
CA ASP A 176 -18.90 -31.47 15.29
C ASP A 176 -20.05 -32.43 15.61
N ARG A 177 -21.17 -32.32 14.88
CA ARG A 177 -22.36 -33.18 15.08
C ARG A 177 -22.04 -34.66 14.89
N HIS A 178 -21.16 -35.00 13.96
CA HIS A 178 -20.78 -36.39 13.67
C HIS A 178 -19.48 -36.81 14.41
N GLY A 179 -18.97 -35.97 15.32
CA GLY A 179 -17.80 -36.31 16.15
C GLY A 179 -16.48 -36.43 15.37
N LEU A 180 -16.37 -35.82 14.20
CA LEU A 180 -15.22 -35.94 13.29
C LEU A 180 -14.04 -35.00 13.65
N GLY A 181 -14.20 -34.13 14.66
CA GLY A 181 -13.19 -33.13 15.01
C GLY A 181 -11.79 -33.69 15.28
N HIS A 182 -11.69 -34.91 15.82
CA HIS A 182 -10.42 -35.58 16.12
C HIS A 182 -9.61 -36.02 14.89
N PHE A 183 -10.21 -36.03 13.69
CA PHE A 183 -9.49 -36.26 12.44
C PHE A 183 -8.85 -34.99 11.86
N GLY A 184 -9.15 -33.82 12.43
CA GLY A 184 -8.64 -32.55 11.96
C GLY A 184 -7.13 -32.45 12.08
N ARG A 185 -6.49 -31.96 11.01
CA ARG A 185 -5.08 -31.54 11.04
C ARG A 185 -4.98 -30.11 11.57
N PRO A 186 -3.83 -29.72 12.14
CA PRO A 186 -3.58 -28.31 12.46
C PRO A 186 -3.79 -27.44 11.22
N ILE A 187 -4.33 -26.23 11.41
CA ILE A 187 -4.58 -25.30 10.30
C ILE A 187 -3.31 -25.03 9.46
N SER A 188 -2.13 -25.05 10.10
CA SER A 188 -0.82 -24.92 9.46
C SER A 188 -0.48 -26.02 8.46
N ALA A 189 -1.14 -27.19 8.49
CA ALA A 189 -0.90 -28.25 7.52
C ALA A 189 -1.23 -27.84 6.07
N ALA A 190 -2.17 -26.91 5.89
CA ALA A 190 -2.58 -26.40 4.58
C ALA A 190 -2.64 -24.86 4.46
N TYR A 191 -2.67 -24.15 5.59
CA TYR A 191 -2.94 -22.70 5.65
C TYR A 191 -1.92 -21.96 6.53
N GLU A 192 -0.66 -22.42 6.53
CA GLU A 192 0.46 -21.81 7.28
C GLU A 192 0.68 -20.34 6.92
N ILE A 193 0.48 -19.98 5.64
CA ILE A 193 0.45 -18.58 5.20
C ILE A 193 -1.01 -18.11 5.16
N PRO A 194 -1.44 -17.25 6.10
CA PRO A 194 -2.81 -16.78 6.18
C PRO A 194 -3.11 -15.76 5.07
N SER A 195 -4.39 -15.56 4.77
CA SER A 195 -4.85 -14.67 3.69
C SER A 195 -4.41 -13.20 3.82
N TYR A 196 -4.02 -12.73 5.01
CA TYR A 196 -3.51 -11.38 5.22
C TYR A 196 -2.00 -11.25 4.97
N ASP A 197 -1.27 -12.37 4.87
CA ASP A 197 0.17 -12.45 4.61
C ASP A 197 0.47 -12.91 3.16
N ILE A 198 -0.51 -12.80 2.26
CA ILE A 198 -0.40 -13.25 0.85
C ILE A 198 0.69 -12.54 0.05
N LEU A 199 1.13 -11.35 0.48
CA LEU A 199 2.23 -10.63 -0.16
C LEU A 199 3.55 -11.38 -0.04
N SER A 200 3.73 -12.18 1.02
CA SER A 200 4.94 -12.98 1.24
C SER A 200 5.25 -13.92 0.08
N PHE A 201 4.22 -14.42 -0.62
CA PHE A 201 4.38 -15.29 -1.78
C PHE A 201 5.06 -14.60 -2.97
N PHE A 202 4.85 -13.28 -3.10
CA PHE A 202 5.33 -12.46 -4.20
C PHE A 202 6.64 -11.73 -3.87
N ASP A 203 6.93 -11.54 -2.58
CA ASP A 203 8.10 -10.80 -2.09
C ASP A 203 9.40 -11.62 -2.26
N PRO A 204 10.34 -11.19 -3.12
CA PRO A 204 11.62 -11.88 -3.29
C PRO A 204 12.46 -11.93 -2.02
N SER A 205 12.36 -10.91 -1.16
CA SER A 205 13.12 -10.82 0.09
C SER A 205 12.65 -11.85 1.13
N ARG A 206 11.39 -12.29 1.04
CA ARG A 206 10.77 -13.25 1.97
C ARG A 206 10.76 -14.68 1.45
N ARG A 207 11.35 -14.95 0.28
CA ARG A 207 11.37 -16.30 -0.32
C ARG A 207 11.83 -17.37 0.67
N GLU A 208 12.96 -17.15 1.33
CA GLU A 208 13.57 -18.12 2.23
C GLU A 208 12.74 -18.33 3.51
N GLU A 209 12.18 -17.26 4.06
CA GLU A 209 11.26 -17.32 5.20
C GLU A 209 10.02 -18.15 4.85
N VAL A 210 9.35 -17.84 3.74
CA VAL A 210 8.15 -18.56 3.29
C VAL A 210 8.47 -20.03 3.04
N GLN A 211 9.60 -20.31 2.38
CA GLN A 211 10.06 -21.68 2.15
C GLN A 211 10.33 -22.43 3.46
N SER A 212 10.92 -21.77 4.46
CA SER A 212 11.15 -22.35 5.79
C SER A 212 9.85 -22.61 6.54
N ARG A 213 8.88 -21.69 6.49
CA ARG A 213 7.57 -21.87 7.14
C ARG A 213 6.78 -23.02 6.52
N LEU A 214 6.85 -23.12 5.19
CA LEU A 214 6.16 -24.16 4.43
C LEU A 214 6.90 -25.51 4.40
N ALA A 215 8.12 -25.56 4.96
CA ALA A 215 8.86 -26.81 5.07
C ALA A 215 8.06 -27.85 5.87
N GLY A 216 7.87 -29.02 5.26
CA GLY A 216 7.13 -30.14 5.84
C GLY A 216 5.62 -29.94 5.95
N ARG A 217 5.03 -28.87 5.39
CA ARG A 217 3.57 -28.71 5.29
C ARG A 217 3.03 -29.54 4.13
N ASP A 218 1.82 -30.07 4.25
CA ASP A 218 1.21 -30.90 3.21
C ASP A 218 0.83 -30.05 1.99
N PHE A 219 0.22 -28.89 2.26
CA PHE A 219 -0.31 -27.99 1.24
C PHE A 219 -0.02 -26.52 1.56
N VAL A 220 -0.13 -25.66 0.54
CA VAL A 220 -0.26 -24.22 0.72
C VAL A 220 -1.45 -23.70 -0.10
N HIS A 221 -2.22 -22.81 0.50
CA HIS A 221 -3.34 -22.14 -0.14
C HIS A 221 -2.93 -20.72 -0.58
N LEU A 222 -3.14 -20.41 -1.85
CA LEU A 222 -2.74 -19.14 -2.46
C LEU A 222 -3.78 -18.03 -2.26
N TRP A 223 -5.03 -18.38 -1.91
CA TRP A 223 -6.12 -17.45 -1.67
C TRP A 223 -6.48 -16.63 -2.92
N ASN A 224 -6.78 -17.28 -4.05
CA ASN A 224 -7.04 -16.61 -5.33
C ASN A 224 -8.21 -15.61 -5.25
N GLU A 225 -9.17 -15.82 -4.36
CA GLU A 225 -10.24 -14.84 -4.13
C GLU A 225 -9.72 -13.52 -3.53
N ALA A 226 -8.71 -13.58 -2.65
CA ALA A 226 -8.02 -12.38 -2.20
C ALA A 226 -7.29 -11.70 -3.36
N TRP A 227 -6.69 -12.47 -4.28
CA TRP A 227 -6.02 -11.92 -5.45
C TRP A 227 -7.01 -11.28 -6.44
N ASN A 228 -8.22 -11.84 -6.61
CA ASN A 228 -9.31 -11.24 -7.38
C ASN A 228 -9.68 -9.86 -6.82
N LEU A 229 -9.83 -9.77 -5.48
CA LEU A 229 -10.13 -8.51 -4.80
C LEU A 229 -9.05 -7.45 -5.00
N LEU A 230 -7.79 -7.91 -5.05
CA LEU A 230 -6.60 -7.09 -5.31
C LEU A 230 -6.33 -6.83 -6.79
N ARG A 231 -7.12 -7.43 -7.69
CA ARG A 231 -6.97 -7.32 -9.16
C ARG A 231 -5.60 -7.77 -9.67
N ILE A 232 -4.94 -8.70 -8.97
CA ILE A 232 -3.65 -9.25 -9.41
C ILE A 232 -3.88 -10.04 -10.71
N PRO A 233 -3.20 -9.69 -11.82
CA PRO A 233 -3.43 -10.34 -13.10
C PRO A 233 -2.74 -11.72 -13.15
N ARG A 234 -3.52 -12.78 -12.91
CA ARG A 234 -3.05 -14.17 -12.89
C ARG A 234 -2.53 -14.74 -14.23
N ARG A 235 -2.68 -13.98 -15.32
CA ARG A 235 -2.09 -14.32 -16.63
C ARG A 235 -0.60 -13.96 -16.73
N LEU A 236 -0.05 -13.27 -15.72
CA LEU A 236 1.36 -12.93 -15.64
C LEU A 236 2.07 -13.89 -14.67
N GLY A 237 3.31 -14.24 -14.99
CA GLY A 237 4.17 -15.00 -14.10
C GLY A 237 4.52 -14.24 -12.82
N PRO A 238 5.01 -14.95 -11.79
CA PRO A 238 5.35 -14.33 -10.52
C PRO A 238 6.60 -13.43 -10.61
N PRO A 239 6.81 -12.53 -9.62
CA PRO A 239 8.04 -11.73 -9.53
C PRO A 239 9.28 -12.60 -9.46
N ARG A 240 10.37 -12.12 -10.06
CA ARG A 240 11.67 -12.83 -10.01
C ARG A 240 12.16 -12.93 -8.58
N GLY A 241 12.73 -14.07 -8.23
CA GLY A 241 13.23 -14.38 -6.91
C GLY A 241 12.16 -14.63 -5.85
N SER A 242 10.87 -14.56 -6.20
CA SER A 242 9.78 -14.81 -5.25
C SER A 242 9.63 -16.30 -4.91
N PHE A 243 8.93 -16.61 -3.81
CA PHE A 243 8.59 -17.99 -3.49
C PHE A 243 7.74 -18.64 -4.60
N LEU A 244 6.79 -17.91 -5.18
CA LEU A 244 5.97 -18.42 -6.28
C LEU A 244 6.80 -18.80 -7.51
N GLU A 245 7.86 -18.08 -7.83
CA GLU A 245 8.74 -18.48 -8.94
C GLU A 245 9.32 -19.88 -8.72
N THR A 246 9.73 -20.20 -7.49
CA THR A 246 10.26 -21.54 -7.18
C THR A 246 9.23 -22.66 -7.38
N LEU A 247 7.95 -22.40 -7.10
CA LEU A 247 6.87 -23.35 -7.35
C LEU A 247 6.60 -23.51 -8.85
N PHE A 248 6.60 -22.40 -9.60
CA PHE A 248 6.42 -22.44 -11.05
C PHE A 248 7.54 -23.24 -11.72
N GLU A 249 8.78 -23.05 -11.29
CA GLU A 249 9.93 -23.83 -11.76
C GLU A 249 9.80 -25.31 -11.38
N ARG A 250 9.49 -25.61 -10.10
CA ARG A 250 9.37 -26.99 -9.61
C ARG A 250 8.34 -27.81 -10.39
N PHE A 251 7.22 -27.20 -10.75
CA PHE A 251 6.11 -27.88 -11.43
C PHE A 251 6.04 -27.57 -12.93
N ASP A 252 7.10 -27.02 -13.50
CA ASP A 252 7.25 -26.76 -14.94
C ASP A 252 6.07 -25.97 -15.54
N VAL A 253 5.68 -24.88 -14.88
CA VAL A 253 4.62 -23.98 -15.37
C VAL A 253 5.25 -22.87 -16.21
N ALA A 254 5.15 -23.00 -17.53
CA ALA A 254 5.71 -22.03 -18.46
C ALA A 254 4.86 -20.75 -18.55
N PHE A 255 5.55 -19.63 -18.69
CA PHE A 255 5.00 -18.30 -19.00
C PHE A 255 6.06 -17.46 -19.72
N PRO A 256 5.69 -16.44 -20.52
CA PRO A 256 6.67 -15.59 -21.20
C PRO A 256 7.48 -14.76 -20.20
N ASP A 257 8.81 -14.72 -20.32
CA ASP A 257 9.68 -13.99 -19.39
C ASP A 257 9.37 -12.49 -19.26
N ARG A 258 8.85 -11.89 -20.34
CA ARG A 258 8.41 -10.49 -20.41
C ARG A 258 7.01 -10.25 -19.80
N ALA A 259 6.31 -11.31 -19.41
CA ALA A 259 4.95 -11.28 -18.88
C ALA A 259 4.97 -11.64 -17.39
N ARG A 260 5.67 -10.84 -16.59
CA ARG A 260 5.83 -11.03 -15.14
C ARG A 260 5.18 -9.91 -14.35
N LEU A 261 4.81 -10.23 -13.12
CA LEU A 261 4.44 -9.25 -12.11
C LEU A 261 5.70 -8.64 -11.47
N GLU A 262 5.63 -7.36 -11.12
CA GLU A 262 6.62 -6.69 -10.27
C GLU A 262 6.06 -6.59 -8.84
N TYR A 263 6.88 -6.88 -7.83
CA TYR A 263 6.41 -6.96 -6.45
C TYR A 263 5.89 -5.61 -5.94
N GLU A 264 6.57 -4.52 -6.28
CA GLU A 264 6.25 -3.15 -5.89
C GLU A 264 4.86 -2.74 -6.41
N ALA A 265 4.49 -3.21 -7.61
CA ALA A 265 3.15 -2.97 -8.17
C ALA A 265 2.07 -3.71 -7.39
N ILE A 266 2.32 -4.97 -7.00
CA ILE A 266 1.39 -5.76 -6.18
C ILE A 266 1.22 -5.13 -4.80
N GLU A 267 2.34 -4.72 -4.18
CA GLU A 267 2.31 -4.05 -2.89
C GLU A 267 1.48 -2.76 -2.95
N SER A 268 1.67 -1.95 -3.99
CA SER A 268 0.86 -0.75 -4.24
C SER A 268 -0.63 -1.07 -4.36
N TRP A 269 -1.03 -2.12 -5.10
CA TRP A 269 -2.44 -2.52 -5.23
C TRP A 269 -3.03 -3.00 -3.91
N VAL A 270 -2.25 -3.67 -3.06
CA VAL A 270 -2.70 -4.07 -1.72
C VAL A 270 -2.95 -2.87 -0.82
N ARG A 271 -2.09 -1.85 -0.89
CA ARG A 271 -2.27 -0.59 -0.16
C ARG A 271 -3.55 0.12 -0.62
N GLU A 272 -3.79 0.21 -1.93
CA GLU A 272 -5.01 0.79 -2.52
C GLU A 272 -6.28 0.02 -2.11
N HIS A 273 -6.27 -1.32 -2.20
CA HIS A 273 -7.44 -2.13 -1.84
C HIS A 273 -7.83 -1.98 -0.36
N ARG A 274 -6.85 -1.87 0.54
CA ARG A 274 -7.09 -1.67 1.97
C ARG A 274 -7.77 -0.33 2.23
N LEU A 275 -7.28 0.74 1.59
CA LEU A 275 -7.93 2.04 1.60
C LEU A 275 -9.38 1.97 1.14
N VAL A 276 -9.63 1.38 -0.03
CA VAL A 276 -10.98 1.22 -0.60
C VAL A 276 -11.91 0.48 0.37
N LYS A 277 -11.42 -0.57 1.01
CA LYS A 277 -12.20 -1.36 1.98
C LYS A 277 -12.52 -0.56 3.24
N ASP A 278 -11.55 0.20 3.77
CA ASP A 278 -11.77 1.03 4.95
C ASP A 278 -12.81 2.12 4.70
N ILE A 279 -12.85 2.70 3.49
CA ILE A 279 -13.90 3.64 3.06
C ILE A 279 -15.27 2.94 3.09
N CYS A 280 -15.39 1.79 2.40
CA CYS A 280 -16.63 1.03 2.30
C CYS A 280 -17.16 0.61 3.69
N ASP A 281 -16.30 0.04 4.54
CA ASP A 281 -16.64 -0.41 5.89
C ASP A 281 -17.06 0.78 6.76
N ALA A 282 -16.33 1.88 6.66
CA ALA A 282 -16.62 3.06 7.45
C ALA A 282 -17.89 3.78 7.01
N VAL A 283 -18.31 3.71 5.75
CA VAL A 283 -19.59 4.31 5.30
C VAL A 283 -20.78 3.36 5.32
N GLY A 284 -20.54 2.05 5.36
CA GLY A 284 -21.58 1.03 5.23
C GLY A 284 -22.06 0.86 3.79
N SER A 285 -21.22 1.22 2.80
CA SER A 285 -21.50 1.08 1.38
C SER A 285 -20.62 -0.02 0.78
N PRO A 286 -21.14 -0.90 -0.09
CA PRO A 286 -20.34 -1.91 -0.78
C PRO A 286 -19.52 -1.35 -1.96
N ALA A 287 -19.74 -0.09 -2.34
CA ALA A 287 -19.08 0.55 -3.49
C ALA A 287 -18.52 1.92 -3.13
N VAL A 288 -17.37 2.25 -3.72
CA VAL A 288 -16.77 3.59 -3.64
C VAL A 288 -17.30 4.47 -4.77
N THR A 289 -17.97 5.55 -4.39
CA THR A 289 -18.52 6.62 -5.24
C THR A 289 -18.08 7.97 -4.69
N ALA A 290 -18.22 9.05 -5.47
CA ALA A 290 -17.92 10.41 -4.97
C ALA A 290 -18.64 10.71 -3.64
N LYS A 291 -19.91 10.32 -3.54
CA LYS A 291 -20.74 10.48 -2.35
C LYS A 291 -20.20 9.70 -1.14
N THR A 292 -19.76 8.45 -1.32
CA THR A 292 -19.22 7.65 -0.20
C THR A 292 -17.85 8.14 0.24
N ILE A 293 -17.07 8.72 -0.67
CA ILE A 293 -15.80 9.39 -0.32
C ILE A 293 -16.10 10.64 0.53
N ASP A 294 -17.10 11.44 0.14
CA ASP A 294 -17.51 12.63 0.91
C ASP A 294 -18.08 12.26 2.29
N GLU A 295 -18.92 11.22 2.37
CA GLU A 295 -19.49 10.70 3.62
C GLU A 295 -18.41 10.10 4.53
N PHE A 296 -17.43 9.40 3.96
CA PHE A 296 -16.29 8.89 4.70
C PHE A 296 -15.46 10.05 5.25
N ALA A 297 -15.07 11.00 4.40
CA ALA A 297 -14.32 12.19 4.79
C ALA A 297 -15.03 13.00 5.89
N ALA A 298 -16.35 13.17 5.80
CA ALA A 298 -17.17 13.81 6.82
C ALA A 298 -17.17 13.02 8.15
N ARG A 299 -17.31 11.70 8.09
CA ARG A 299 -17.29 10.81 9.27
C ARG A 299 -15.93 10.82 9.95
N VAL A 300 -14.85 10.85 9.18
CA VAL A 300 -13.49 11.00 9.71
C VAL A 300 -13.31 12.39 10.33
N ARG A 301 -13.81 13.48 9.70
CA ARG A 301 -13.68 14.86 10.24
C ARG A 301 -14.38 14.98 11.61
N LEU A 302 -15.47 14.24 11.79
CA LEU A 302 -16.30 14.27 13.00
C LEU A 302 -15.81 13.33 14.12
N ARG A 303 -15.26 12.16 13.80
CA ARG A 303 -14.97 11.11 14.79
C ARG A 303 -13.51 10.63 14.81
N GLY A 304 -12.66 11.15 13.92
CA GLY A 304 -11.38 10.54 13.58
C GLY A 304 -11.56 9.18 12.88
N TRP A 305 -10.48 8.60 12.37
CA TRP A 305 -10.51 7.24 11.79
C TRP A 305 -9.45 6.37 12.44
N ARG A 306 -9.82 5.14 12.78
CA ARG A 306 -8.91 4.09 13.25
C ARG A 306 -9.05 2.93 12.28
N PRO A 307 -7.99 2.56 11.53
CA PRO A 307 -8.01 1.35 10.73
C PRO A 307 -8.18 0.18 11.69
N ALA A 308 -8.88 -0.85 11.25
CA ALA A 308 -8.93 -2.10 11.99
C ALA A 308 -7.50 -2.58 12.26
N ALA A 309 -7.18 -2.91 13.51
CA ALA A 309 -5.91 -3.54 13.83
C ALA A 309 -5.86 -4.90 13.10
N ARG A 310 -5.03 -4.98 12.07
CA ARG A 310 -4.59 -6.23 11.47
C ARG A 310 -3.07 -6.14 11.40
N ASP A 311 -2.46 -7.05 12.14
CA ASP A 311 -1.07 -6.99 12.56
C ASP A 311 -0.11 -7.00 11.36
N TYR A 312 0.80 -6.03 11.31
CA TYR A 312 2.07 -6.16 10.60
C TYR A 312 3.11 -6.26 11.69
N ALA A 313 3.62 -7.47 11.90
CA ALA A 313 4.72 -7.71 12.79
C ALA A 313 5.91 -8.23 11.97
N TYR A 314 7.06 -7.62 12.24
CA TYR A 314 8.43 -8.06 11.98
C TYR A 314 9.01 -7.82 10.58
N LEU A 315 9.95 -6.86 10.55
CA LEU A 315 11.19 -6.95 9.80
C LEU A 315 12.31 -6.67 10.81
N ASP A 316 13.28 -7.58 10.87
CA ASP A 316 14.58 -7.42 11.51
C ASP A 316 15.61 -7.58 10.40
N PHE A 317 16.49 -6.59 10.22
CA PHE A 317 17.64 -6.70 9.34
C PHE A 317 18.85 -5.99 9.95
N SER A 318 19.96 -6.73 9.92
CA SER A 318 21.25 -6.40 10.49
C SER A 318 21.93 -5.20 9.84
N GLU A 319 22.77 -4.58 10.66
CA GLU A 319 23.73 -3.51 10.39
C GLU A 319 24.43 -3.58 9.02
N SER A 320 24.40 -2.46 8.29
CA SER A 320 25.36 -2.14 7.24
C SER A 320 26.21 -0.94 7.69
N LYS A 321 27.52 -1.01 7.42
CA LYS A 321 28.50 -0.02 7.88
C LYS A 321 28.46 1.26 7.03
N PRO A 322 28.79 2.43 7.60
CA PRO A 322 28.80 3.70 6.87
C PRO A 322 29.92 3.74 5.82
N GLN A 323 29.57 4.18 4.61
CA GLN A 323 30.50 4.51 3.55
C GLN A 323 30.87 6.01 3.64
N GLU A 324 32.16 6.36 3.56
CA GLU A 324 32.61 7.75 3.54
C GLU A 324 32.11 8.48 2.28
N LEU A 325 31.51 9.66 2.48
CA LEU A 325 30.87 10.45 1.42
C LEU A 325 31.88 11.40 0.74
N PRO A 326 31.86 11.53 -0.61
CA PRO A 326 32.70 12.49 -1.34
C PRO A 326 32.31 13.95 -1.07
N SER A 327 33.24 14.88 -1.30
CA SER A 327 33.05 16.33 -1.11
C SER A 327 31.89 16.89 -1.95
N LEU A 328 31.06 17.74 -1.34
CA LEU A 328 29.91 18.38 -1.99
C LEU A 328 30.33 19.33 -3.12
N PRO A 329 29.76 19.20 -4.33
CA PRO A 329 30.02 20.15 -5.43
C PRO A 329 29.40 21.52 -5.11
N LYS A 330 30.05 22.60 -5.55
CA LYS A 330 29.54 23.97 -5.41
C LYS A 330 29.06 24.53 -6.74
N THR A 331 28.10 25.45 -6.71
CA THR A 331 27.62 26.16 -7.89
C THR A 331 28.70 27.09 -8.46
N GLY A 332 28.67 27.26 -9.78
CA GLY A 332 29.41 28.32 -10.47
C GLY A 332 28.71 29.68 -10.44
N ASP A 333 27.42 29.74 -10.07
CA ASP A 333 26.60 30.95 -10.07
C ASP A 333 25.85 31.13 -8.72
N PRO A 334 26.55 31.62 -7.68
CA PRO A 334 25.94 31.88 -6.38
C PRO A 334 24.75 32.85 -6.47
N GLN A 335 23.66 32.48 -5.80
CA GLN A 335 22.42 33.26 -5.76
C GLN A 335 21.96 33.44 -4.31
N VAL A 336 21.08 34.41 -4.10
CA VAL A 336 20.43 34.64 -2.80
C VAL A 336 19.08 33.93 -2.77
N VAL A 337 18.89 33.05 -1.79
CA VAL A 337 17.61 32.39 -1.49
C VAL A 337 17.07 32.90 -0.16
N ARG A 338 15.75 33.03 -0.06
CA ARG A 338 15.08 33.65 1.09
C ARG A 338 14.05 32.72 1.69
N THR A 339 13.96 32.72 3.01
CA THR A 339 12.93 31.97 3.74
C THR A 339 12.42 32.78 4.95
N PHE A 340 11.41 32.27 5.64
CA PHE A 340 10.88 32.84 6.86
C PHE A 340 10.90 31.83 8.00
N TRP A 341 11.27 32.28 9.20
CA TRP A 341 11.23 31.48 10.41
C TRP A 341 10.55 32.20 11.57
N HIS A 342 9.72 31.45 12.31
CA HIS A 342 9.13 31.88 13.56
C HIS A 342 9.26 30.77 14.60
N GLY A 343 10.00 31.06 15.68
CA GLY A 343 10.39 30.13 16.73
C GLY A 343 11.74 30.55 17.31
N GLU A 344 12.09 30.10 18.51
CA GLU A 344 13.32 30.52 19.18
C GLU A 344 14.59 30.04 18.46
N THR A 345 14.58 28.81 17.95
CA THR A 345 15.71 28.17 17.25
C THR A 345 15.23 27.49 15.97
N ILE A 346 16.13 27.32 14.99
CA ILE A 346 15.88 26.51 13.78
C ILE A 346 16.28 25.07 14.10
N GLY A 347 15.34 24.13 13.93
CA GLY A 347 15.57 22.71 14.22
C GLY A 347 16.57 22.05 13.25
N PRO A 348 17.16 20.91 13.62
CA PRO A 348 18.22 20.26 12.84
C PRO A 348 17.80 19.89 11.41
N TYR A 349 16.55 19.48 11.21
CA TYR A 349 16.03 19.16 9.88
C TYR A 349 15.83 20.38 8.99
N GLN A 350 15.47 21.55 9.55
CA GLN A 350 15.43 22.79 8.79
C GLN A 350 16.83 23.34 8.55
N GLN A 351 17.75 23.17 9.51
CA GLN A 351 19.16 23.47 9.30
C GLN A 351 19.75 22.63 8.17
N LEU A 352 19.44 21.33 8.09
CA LEU A 352 19.79 20.48 6.94
C LEU A 352 19.36 21.11 5.61
N CYS A 353 18.08 21.46 5.51
CA CYS A 353 17.51 22.08 4.32
C CYS A 353 18.27 23.36 3.94
N LEU A 354 18.41 24.31 4.87
CA LEU A 354 19.07 25.59 4.58
C LEU A 354 20.57 25.44 4.32
N LYS A 355 21.24 24.55 5.07
CA LYS A 355 22.67 24.28 4.93
C LYS A 355 22.99 23.63 3.59
N SER A 356 22.09 22.84 3.02
CA SER A 356 22.29 22.30 1.67
C SER A 356 22.49 23.38 0.61
N PHE A 357 21.74 24.49 0.67
CA PHE A 357 21.95 25.65 -0.20
C PHE A 357 23.28 26.35 0.07
N ALA A 358 23.61 26.56 1.35
CA ALA A 358 24.86 27.20 1.75
C ALA A 358 26.10 26.40 1.35
N ASP A 359 26.08 25.08 1.54
CA ASP A 359 27.16 24.17 1.17
C ASP A 359 27.37 24.11 -0.34
N HIS A 360 26.28 24.22 -1.11
CA HIS A 360 26.32 24.39 -2.56
C HIS A 360 26.77 25.79 -3.00
N GLY A 361 26.93 26.75 -2.08
CA GLY A 361 27.53 28.07 -2.34
C GLY A 361 26.52 29.22 -2.45
N HIS A 362 25.23 29.00 -2.19
CA HIS A 362 24.23 30.06 -2.17
C HIS A 362 24.22 30.83 -0.85
N THR A 363 23.77 32.09 -0.90
CA THR A 363 23.50 32.87 0.31
C THR A 363 22.07 32.63 0.77
N VAL A 364 21.88 32.26 2.04
CA VAL A 364 20.56 31.99 2.61
C VAL A 364 20.18 33.11 3.57
N GLU A 365 19.16 33.89 3.19
CA GLU A 365 18.57 34.93 4.05
C GLU A 365 17.35 34.38 4.80
N VAL A 366 17.36 34.47 6.13
CA VAL A 366 16.24 34.06 6.99
C VAL A 366 15.57 35.30 7.56
N PHE A 367 14.32 35.53 7.15
CA PHE A 367 13.50 36.58 7.72
C PHE A 367 12.83 36.09 9.01
N SER A 368 12.96 36.85 10.10
CA SER A 368 12.27 36.56 11.36
C SER A 368 11.90 37.85 12.10
N TYR A 369 11.00 37.74 13.10
CA TYR A 369 10.61 38.86 13.96
C TYR A 369 11.35 38.88 15.30
N GLY A 370 12.11 37.83 15.63
CA GLY A 370 12.83 37.72 16.89
C GLY A 370 14.11 38.54 16.86
N ALA A 371 14.17 39.62 17.64
CA ALA A 371 15.41 40.34 17.85
C ALA A 371 16.40 39.45 18.62
N GLY A 372 17.60 39.24 18.09
CA GLY A 372 18.65 38.49 18.78
C GLY A 372 18.55 36.97 18.72
N GLN A 373 17.89 36.41 17.69
CA GLN A 373 18.01 34.97 17.40
C GLN A 373 19.44 34.65 16.96
N ASP A 374 20.07 33.70 17.66
CA ASP A 374 21.40 33.21 17.36
C ASP A 374 21.30 32.17 16.23
N PHE A 375 21.27 32.65 15.00
CA PHE A 375 21.34 31.78 13.83
C PHE A 375 22.78 31.40 13.53
N PRO A 376 23.04 30.17 13.02
CA PRO A 376 24.35 29.78 12.55
C PRO A 376 24.97 30.81 11.60
N ASP A 377 26.29 30.99 11.68
CA ASP A 377 27.07 32.03 10.98
C ASP A 377 26.95 31.98 9.45
N TRP A 378 26.55 30.83 8.90
CA TRP A 378 26.31 30.62 7.47
C TRP A 378 24.92 31.07 7.00
N LEU A 379 24.06 31.56 7.91
CA LEU A 379 22.78 32.18 7.62
C LEU A 379 22.87 33.70 7.76
N VAL A 380 22.17 34.41 6.88
CA VAL A 380 22.01 35.86 6.96
C VAL A 380 20.67 36.18 7.61
N ALA A 381 20.69 36.64 8.86
CA ALA A 381 19.48 37.07 9.56
C ALA A 381 18.92 38.38 8.98
N ARG A 382 17.62 38.43 8.72
CA ARG A 382 16.89 39.61 8.22
C ARG A 382 15.66 39.89 9.06
N ASN A 383 15.33 41.16 9.28
CA ASN A 383 14.13 41.50 10.05
C ASN A 383 12.89 41.42 9.15
N ALA A 384 11.95 40.53 9.47
CA ALA A 384 10.69 40.39 8.75
C ALA A 384 9.81 41.66 8.79
N ALA A 385 10.02 42.54 9.79
CA ALA A 385 9.37 43.85 9.85
C ALA A 385 9.80 44.80 8.71
N GLU A 386 10.91 44.51 8.02
CA GLU A 386 11.28 45.20 6.77
C GLU A 386 10.28 44.92 5.64
N ILE A 387 9.55 43.79 5.70
CA ILE A 387 8.57 43.39 4.70
C ILE A 387 7.16 43.72 5.18
N LEU A 388 6.76 43.19 6.34
CA LEU A 388 5.44 43.41 6.94
C LEU A 388 5.53 43.47 8.47
N PRO A 389 4.69 44.27 9.16
CA PRO A 389 4.63 44.28 10.62
C PRO A 389 4.23 42.91 11.21
N ALA A 390 4.81 42.55 12.35
CA ALA A 390 4.58 41.25 13.02
C ALA A 390 3.10 40.95 13.26
N GLY A 391 2.31 41.94 13.71
CA GLY A 391 0.88 41.75 14.00
C GLY A 391 0.00 41.41 12.79
N LYS A 392 0.50 41.57 11.55
CA LYS A 392 -0.20 41.12 10.34
C LYS A 392 0.11 39.67 9.97
N VAL A 393 1.27 39.18 10.38
CA VAL A 393 1.78 37.85 10.01
C VAL A 393 1.59 36.85 11.15
N LEU A 394 1.69 37.29 12.40
CA LEU A 394 1.59 36.48 13.60
C LEU A 394 0.31 36.84 14.36
N VAL A 395 -0.70 35.97 14.30
CA VAL A 395 -2.00 36.21 14.94
C VAL A 395 -2.20 35.24 16.12
N PRO A 396 -2.38 35.75 17.36
CA PRO A 396 -2.64 34.90 18.52
C PRO A 396 -4.00 34.20 18.45
N MET A 397 -4.03 32.90 18.74
CA MET A 397 -5.25 32.11 18.80
C MET A 397 -5.81 32.08 20.23
N GLN A 398 -6.89 32.82 20.46
CA GLN A 398 -7.53 33.06 21.76
C GLN A 398 -7.88 31.78 22.55
N GLN A 399 -8.09 30.64 21.88
CA GLN A 399 -8.55 29.39 22.51
C GLN A 399 -7.42 28.39 22.82
N SER A 400 -6.25 28.50 22.18
CA SER A 400 -5.16 27.50 22.30
C SER A 400 -3.85 28.07 22.84
N GLY A 401 -3.72 29.40 22.92
CA GLY A 401 -2.46 30.07 23.27
C GLY A 401 -1.38 29.95 22.18
N GLN A 402 -1.71 29.40 21.00
CA GLN A 402 -0.80 29.27 19.86
C GLN A 402 -0.83 30.52 18.97
N ILE A 403 0.19 30.66 18.11
CA ILE A 403 0.28 31.73 17.11
C ILE A 403 0.04 31.13 15.72
N ALA A 404 -0.95 31.66 14.99
CA ALA A 404 -1.13 31.36 13.57
C ALA A 404 -0.21 32.25 12.72
N ILE A 405 0.38 31.68 11.66
CA ILE A 405 1.35 32.37 10.80
C ILE A 405 0.74 32.55 9.40
N HIS A 406 0.61 33.80 8.93
CA HIS A 406 0.15 34.11 7.58
C HIS A 406 1.32 34.08 6.58
N ALA A 407 1.90 32.89 6.37
CA ALA A 407 3.10 32.71 5.56
C ALA A 407 2.93 33.17 4.10
N ASP A 408 1.77 32.91 3.48
CA ASP A 408 1.49 33.34 2.09
C ASP A 408 1.51 34.86 1.91
N LEU A 409 0.94 35.61 2.87
CA LEU A 409 0.94 37.06 2.84
C LEU A 409 2.38 37.61 2.89
N LEU A 410 3.20 37.07 3.79
CA LEU A 410 4.60 37.47 3.89
C LEU A 410 5.39 37.09 2.65
N ARG A 411 5.18 35.88 2.11
CA ARG A 411 5.83 35.39 0.90
C ARG A 411 5.56 36.31 -0.29
N TYR A 412 4.30 36.64 -0.55
CA TYR A 412 3.96 37.52 -1.67
C TYR A 412 4.45 38.95 -1.44
N ALA A 413 4.38 39.48 -0.23
CA ALA A 413 4.94 40.81 0.07
C ALA A 413 6.47 40.86 -0.11
N LEU A 414 7.17 39.80 0.29
CA LEU A 414 8.62 39.69 0.12
C LEU A 414 8.99 39.62 -1.35
N LEU A 415 8.33 38.74 -2.12
CA LEU A 415 8.59 38.58 -3.56
C LEU A 415 8.19 39.83 -4.37
N GLU A 416 7.11 40.51 -4.00
CA GLU A 416 6.72 41.78 -4.63
C GLU A 416 7.78 42.86 -4.38
N LYS A 417 8.27 42.98 -3.14
CA LYS A 417 9.23 44.02 -2.77
C LYS A 417 10.65 43.77 -3.25
N LEU A 418 11.16 42.54 -3.06
CA LEU A 418 12.57 42.18 -3.26
C LEU A 418 12.80 41.29 -4.49
N GLY A 419 11.78 40.55 -4.93
CA GLY A 419 11.95 39.48 -5.92
C GLY A 419 12.94 38.40 -5.46
N GLY A 420 13.55 37.72 -6.43
CA GLY A 420 14.49 36.62 -6.20
C GLY A 420 13.81 35.32 -5.80
N TRP A 421 14.55 34.45 -5.12
CA TRP A 421 14.08 33.13 -4.71
C TRP A 421 13.44 33.13 -3.32
N TRP A 422 12.26 32.53 -3.23
CA TRP A 422 11.67 32.03 -2.00
C TRP A 422 11.85 30.52 -1.91
N ILE A 423 12.22 30.01 -0.74
CA ILE A 423 12.24 28.59 -0.39
C ILE A 423 11.54 28.36 0.96
N GLU A 424 10.74 27.31 1.05
CA GLU A 424 10.28 26.81 2.35
C GLU A 424 11.44 26.15 3.11
N PRO A 425 11.46 26.22 4.46
CA PRO A 425 12.58 25.72 5.27
C PRO A 425 12.66 24.19 5.35
N ASP A 426 11.83 23.46 4.61
CA ASP A 426 11.78 21.99 4.56
C ASP A 426 12.16 21.42 3.18
N VAL A 427 12.93 22.18 2.38
CA VAL A 427 13.46 21.76 1.08
C VAL A 427 14.97 21.62 1.12
N VAL A 428 15.48 20.46 0.69
CA VAL A 428 16.91 20.20 0.49
C VAL A 428 17.28 20.47 -0.97
N LEU A 429 18.36 21.19 -1.19
CA LEU A 429 19.00 21.34 -2.50
C LEU A 429 19.95 20.16 -2.71
N MET A 430 19.66 19.32 -3.71
CA MET A 430 20.39 18.08 -3.99
C MET A 430 21.49 18.27 -5.06
N GLN A 431 21.36 19.31 -5.89
CA GLN A 431 22.32 19.66 -6.94
C GLN A 431 22.75 21.11 -6.79
N PRO A 432 24.01 21.44 -7.13
CA PRO A 432 24.59 22.74 -6.81
C PRO A 432 23.88 23.92 -7.46
N ASP A 433 23.47 23.82 -8.71
CA ASP A 433 22.96 24.97 -9.44
C ASP A 433 21.46 25.20 -9.22
N LEU A 434 21.00 26.44 -9.27
CA LEU A 434 19.57 26.76 -9.34
C LEU A 434 19.10 26.85 -10.80
N PRO A 435 17.81 26.59 -11.08
CA PRO A 435 17.27 26.67 -12.43
C PRO A 435 17.42 28.08 -13.03
N PRO A 436 17.76 28.18 -14.32
CA PRO A 436 17.87 29.46 -15.00
C PRO A 436 16.50 30.10 -15.24
N GLY A 437 16.45 31.43 -15.34
CA GLY A 437 15.24 32.21 -15.65
C GLY A 437 14.75 33.07 -14.48
N ASP A 438 13.94 34.08 -14.80
CA ASP A 438 13.48 35.09 -13.83
C ASP A 438 12.16 34.74 -13.14
N ILE A 439 11.39 33.82 -13.71
CA ILE A 439 10.14 33.29 -13.16
C ILE A 439 10.25 31.77 -13.09
N MET A 440 10.14 31.22 -11.89
CA MET A 440 10.36 29.79 -11.66
C MET A 440 9.47 29.24 -10.54
N PHE A 441 9.07 27.98 -10.68
CA PHE A 441 8.30 27.22 -9.69
C PHE A 441 8.88 25.81 -9.60
N ALA A 442 9.09 25.31 -8.38
CA ALA A 442 9.34 23.89 -8.19
C ALA A 442 8.04 23.15 -7.80
N GLY A 443 7.81 22.04 -8.48
CA GLY A 443 6.72 21.10 -8.29
C GLY A 443 5.75 21.11 -9.47
N ALA A 444 5.47 19.93 -10.03
CA ALA A 444 4.36 19.76 -10.95
C ALA A 444 3.04 20.10 -10.22
N PRO A 445 1.98 20.52 -10.96
CA PRO A 445 0.67 20.68 -10.37
C PRO A 445 0.26 19.42 -9.59
N ASN A 446 -0.25 19.59 -8.37
CA ASN A 446 -0.71 18.47 -7.57
C ASN A 446 -1.89 17.73 -8.24
N VAL A 447 -2.41 16.67 -7.62
CA VAL A 447 -3.57 15.91 -8.16
C VAL A 447 -4.82 16.77 -8.43
N PHE A 448 -4.89 17.98 -7.87
CA PHE A 448 -5.94 18.98 -8.10
C PHE A 448 -5.55 20.05 -9.13
N GLY A 449 -4.42 19.90 -9.81
CA GLY A 449 -3.91 20.83 -10.80
C GLY A 449 -3.37 22.14 -10.23
N GLN A 450 -3.01 22.18 -8.93
CA GLN A 450 -2.52 23.39 -8.25
C GLN A 450 -0.99 23.44 -8.19
N VAL A 451 -0.43 24.60 -8.49
CA VAL A 451 1.01 24.89 -8.45
C VAL A 451 1.46 25.10 -6.99
N PRO A 452 2.49 24.38 -6.52
CA PRO A 452 3.02 24.55 -5.16
C PRO A 452 3.63 25.94 -4.95
N THR A 453 3.61 26.41 -3.70
CA THR A 453 4.25 27.66 -3.26
C THR A 453 5.61 27.43 -2.60
N THR A 454 6.14 26.20 -2.68
CA THR A 454 7.29 25.73 -1.91
C THR A 454 8.61 26.37 -2.33
N VAL A 455 8.85 26.52 -3.65
CA VAL A 455 10.02 27.19 -4.20
C VAL A 455 9.55 28.07 -5.36
N LEU A 456 9.76 29.38 -5.24
CA LEU A 456 9.29 30.38 -6.19
C LEU A 456 10.41 31.34 -6.55
N ARG A 457 10.45 31.81 -7.80
CA ARG A 457 11.27 32.95 -8.21
C ARG A 457 10.45 33.95 -8.99
N PHE A 458 10.62 35.23 -8.69
CA PHE A 458 10.03 36.32 -9.46
C PHE A 458 10.95 37.54 -9.48
N PRO A 459 10.89 38.40 -10.52
CA PRO A 459 11.47 39.73 -10.44
C PRO A 459 10.67 40.60 -9.46
N PRO A 460 11.32 41.60 -8.82
CA PRO A 460 10.62 42.54 -7.95
C PRO A 460 9.54 43.30 -8.74
N ARG A 461 8.41 43.59 -8.07
CA ARG A 461 7.24 44.29 -8.62
C ARG A 461 6.59 43.59 -9.81
N HIS A 462 6.76 42.27 -9.92
CA HIS A 462 6.06 41.50 -10.95
C HIS A 462 4.54 41.63 -10.78
N PRO A 463 3.76 41.94 -11.83
CA PRO A 463 2.31 42.17 -11.72
C PRO A 463 1.53 41.03 -11.05
N LEU A 464 1.97 39.78 -11.26
CA LEU A 464 1.38 38.61 -10.60
C LEU A 464 1.57 38.64 -9.08
N MET A 465 2.75 39.01 -8.57
CA MET A 465 3.00 39.12 -7.13
C MET A 465 2.25 40.30 -6.52
N THR A 466 2.18 41.44 -7.22
CA THR A 466 1.35 42.59 -6.80
C THR A 466 -0.12 42.17 -6.68
N LYS A 467 -0.64 41.42 -7.66
CA LYS A 467 -2.02 40.92 -7.61
C LYS A 467 -2.22 39.86 -6.52
N ALA A 468 -1.30 38.90 -6.37
CA ALA A 468 -1.37 37.88 -5.33
C ALA A 468 -1.39 38.50 -3.93
N LEU A 469 -0.56 39.53 -3.70
CA LEU A 469 -0.55 40.31 -2.46
C LEU A 469 -1.88 41.01 -2.22
N ALA A 470 -2.41 41.72 -3.22
CA ALA A 470 -3.68 42.45 -3.10
C ALA A 470 -4.88 41.50 -2.86
N ASP A 471 -4.94 40.38 -3.58
CA ASP A 471 -6.00 39.38 -3.42
C ASP A 471 -5.89 38.70 -2.04
N THR A 472 -4.69 38.42 -1.56
CA THR A 472 -4.45 37.88 -0.20
C THR A 472 -4.94 38.84 0.88
N VAL A 473 -4.63 40.13 0.77
CA VAL A 473 -5.15 41.16 1.70
C VAL A 473 -6.68 41.22 1.66
N SER A 474 -7.27 41.04 0.48
CA SER A 474 -8.73 41.12 0.28
C SER A 474 -9.49 39.92 0.85
N LEU A 475 -8.84 38.77 1.09
CA LEU A 475 -9.45 37.64 1.81
C LEU A 475 -9.81 38.03 3.27
N GLY A 476 -9.12 39.03 3.83
CA GLY A 476 -9.32 39.55 5.17
C GLY A 476 -8.41 38.91 6.22
N GLU A 477 -8.46 39.45 7.44
CA GLU A 477 -7.50 39.12 8.51
C GLU A 477 -7.90 37.90 9.35
N THR A 478 -9.01 37.21 9.02
CA THR A 478 -9.47 36.04 9.78
C THR A 478 -8.77 34.77 9.31
N VAL A 479 -8.22 34.01 10.26
CA VAL A 479 -7.35 32.84 10.02
C VAL A 479 -8.00 31.77 9.13
N ASP A 480 -9.32 31.59 9.21
CA ASP A 480 -10.09 30.64 8.42
C ASP A 480 -10.03 30.90 6.91
N LYS A 481 -9.76 32.14 6.50
CA LYS A 481 -9.72 32.54 5.09
C LYS A 481 -8.34 32.46 4.46
N TRP A 482 -7.29 32.33 5.29
CA TRP A 482 -5.89 32.37 4.81
C TRP A 482 -5.55 31.20 3.90
N GLY A 483 -6.21 30.05 4.06
CA GLY A 483 -6.03 28.91 3.16
C GLY A 483 -6.35 29.23 1.70
N GLY A 484 -7.16 30.27 1.44
CA GLY A 484 -7.44 30.79 0.10
C GLY A 484 -6.25 31.49 -0.56
N ALA A 485 -5.23 31.91 0.20
CA ALA A 485 -4.07 32.64 -0.31
C ALA A 485 -2.93 31.72 -0.84
N GLY A 486 -3.01 30.42 -0.57
CA GLY A 486 -1.96 29.47 -0.93
C GLY A 486 -1.97 29.05 -2.42
N ALA A 487 -1.65 27.79 -2.67
CA ALA A 487 -1.51 27.22 -4.02
C ALA A 487 -2.71 27.49 -4.95
N ALA A 488 -3.93 27.51 -4.42
CA ALA A 488 -5.15 27.76 -5.19
C ALA A 488 -5.17 29.16 -5.84
N LEU A 489 -4.86 30.21 -5.06
CA LEU A 489 -4.79 31.59 -5.57
C LEU A 489 -3.69 31.73 -6.61
N LEU A 490 -2.47 31.27 -6.29
CA LEU A 490 -1.35 31.34 -7.22
C LEU A 490 -1.67 30.66 -8.56
N THR A 491 -2.31 29.48 -8.50
CA THR A 491 -2.74 28.72 -9.69
C THR A 491 -3.75 29.51 -10.53
N ALA A 492 -4.75 30.13 -9.90
CA ALA A 492 -5.75 30.92 -10.60
C ALA A 492 -5.12 32.14 -11.29
N LEU A 493 -4.17 32.81 -10.63
CA LEU A 493 -3.46 33.97 -11.18
C LEU A 493 -2.56 33.60 -12.36
N LEU A 494 -1.86 32.47 -12.28
CA LEU A 494 -1.02 31.97 -13.38
C LEU A 494 -1.84 31.62 -14.62
N ALA A 495 -3.03 31.05 -14.43
CA ALA A 495 -3.95 30.77 -15.52
C ALA A 495 -4.47 32.06 -16.18
N GLY A 496 -4.86 33.06 -15.37
CA GLY A 496 -5.37 34.34 -15.86
C GLY A 496 -4.36 35.19 -16.65
N GLN A 497 -3.06 35.00 -16.44
CA GLN A 497 -1.99 35.73 -17.15
C GLN A 497 -1.31 34.93 -18.26
N GLY A 498 -1.78 33.71 -18.56
CA GLY A 498 -1.18 32.85 -19.59
C GLY A 498 0.23 32.33 -19.26
N LEU A 499 0.73 32.58 -18.05
CA LEU A 499 2.07 32.17 -17.61
C LEU A 499 2.17 30.67 -17.35
N ARG A 500 1.04 29.99 -17.12
CA ARG A 500 1.00 28.54 -16.89
C ARG A 500 1.62 27.71 -18.04
N GLN A 501 1.61 28.23 -19.27
CA GLN A 501 2.06 27.50 -20.46
C GLN A 501 3.52 27.80 -20.82
N ASN A 502 4.13 28.80 -20.19
CA ASN A 502 5.42 29.38 -20.57
C ASN A 502 6.51 29.24 -19.49
N VAL A 503 6.25 28.47 -18.43
CA VAL A 503 7.19 28.30 -17.31
C VAL A 503 7.53 26.84 -17.11
N ALA A 504 8.82 26.55 -16.97
CA ALA A 504 9.33 25.22 -16.67
C ALA A 504 8.99 24.83 -15.22
N PHE A 505 8.61 23.57 -15.01
CA PHE A 505 8.39 23.01 -13.69
C PHE A 505 9.57 22.09 -13.32
N GLU A 506 10.22 22.39 -12.21
CA GLU A 506 11.26 21.52 -11.64
C GLU A 506 10.63 20.51 -10.68
N SER A 507 11.18 19.31 -10.56
CA SER A 507 10.68 18.32 -9.60
C SER A 507 11.04 18.70 -8.17
N LEU A 508 10.13 18.46 -7.21
CA LEU A 508 10.38 18.56 -5.77
C LEU A 508 10.96 17.26 -5.17
N GLY A 509 11.44 16.37 -6.03
CA GLY A 509 12.03 15.09 -5.64
C GLY A 509 11.03 13.94 -5.71
N PRO A 510 11.49 12.71 -5.41
CA PRO A 510 10.68 11.50 -5.52
C PRO A 510 9.71 11.29 -4.34
N VAL A 511 9.84 12.07 -3.27
CA VAL A 511 9.04 11.91 -2.05
C VAL A 511 7.80 12.79 -2.12
N THR A 512 6.65 12.15 -1.94
CA THR A 512 5.35 12.81 -1.85
C THR A 512 4.92 12.84 -0.40
N TRP A 513 3.82 13.55 -0.13
CA TRP A 513 3.19 13.48 1.18
C TRP A 513 2.95 12.04 1.65
N LEU A 514 2.51 11.13 0.78
CA LEU A 514 2.16 9.76 1.19
C LEU A 514 3.39 8.90 1.52
N SER A 515 4.54 9.20 0.92
CA SER A 515 5.80 8.44 1.04
C SER A 515 6.81 9.07 1.99
N VAL A 516 6.39 10.02 2.84
CA VAL A 516 7.26 10.61 3.87
C VAL A 516 7.95 9.59 4.78
N PRO A 517 7.32 8.47 5.22
CA PRO A 517 8.02 7.45 5.99
C PRO A 517 9.28 6.92 5.32
N ASP A 518 9.31 6.84 4.00
CA ASP A 518 10.41 6.24 3.25
C ASP A 518 11.73 7.02 3.44
N LEU A 519 11.66 8.33 3.74
CA LEU A 519 12.84 9.15 4.10
C LEU A 519 13.56 8.66 5.37
N PHE A 520 12.84 7.95 6.23
CA PHE A 520 13.31 7.44 7.52
C PHE A 520 13.52 5.94 7.51
N ASP A 521 13.16 5.24 6.43
CA ASP A 521 13.31 3.80 6.31
C ASP A 521 14.71 3.47 5.77
N PRO A 522 15.59 2.83 6.57
CA PRO A 522 16.91 2.43 6.08
C PRO A 522 16.83 1.49 4.87
N ALA A 523 15.75 0.72 4.72
CA ALA A 523 15.55 -0.18 3.58
C ALA A 523 15.32 0.58 2.26
N MET A 524 14.83 1.82 2.32
CA MET A 524 14.55 2.65 1.15
C MET A 524 15.72 3.55 0.74
N THR A 525 16.80 3.57 1.53
CA THR A 525 17.93 4.50 1.37
C THR A 525 18.58 4.41 0.00
N ASP A 526 18.90 3.21 -0.48
CA ASP A 526 19.57 3.02 -1.77
C ASP A 526 18.68 3.45 -2.95
N GLU A 527 17.41 3.06 -2.91
CA GLU A 527 16.42 3.42 -3.93
C GLU A 527 16.21 4.92 -3.99
N LEU A 528 15.97 5.56 -2.84
CA LEU A 528 15.76 7.01 -2.78
C LEU A 528 17.02 7.78 -3.14
N THR A 529 18.21 7.30 -2.77
CA THR A 529 19.48 7.90 -3.20
C THR A 529 19.60 7.87 -4.72
N GLY A 530 19.30 6.72 -5.35
CA GLY A 530 19.28 6.58 -6.80
C GLY A 530 18.28 7.53 -7.48
N LYS A 531 17.05 7.60 -6.96
CA LYS A 531 16.01 8.52 -7.47
C LYS A 531 16.39 10.00 -7.28
N CYS A 532 17.03 10.33 -6.17
CA CYS A 532 17.42 11.70 -5.86
C CYS A 532 18.62 12.19 -6.68
N ALA A 533 19.47 11.28 -7.18
CA ALA A 533 20.67 11.63 -7.94
C ALA A 533 20.39 12.54 -9.15
N SER A 534 19.23 12.36 -9.80
CA SER A 534 18.79 13.17 -10.95
C SER A 534 17.92 14.37 -10.58
N THR A 535 17.58 14.56 -9.31
CA THR A 535 16.67 15.63 -8.87
C THR A 535 17.44 16.81 -8.29
N ARG A 536 16.93 18.03 -8.51
CA ARG A 536 17.53 19.25 -7.97
C ARG A 536 17.07 19.57 -6.57
N PHE A 537 15.79 19.35 -6.28
CA PHE A 537 15.19 19.59 -4.97
C PHE A 537 14.66 18.29 -4.38
N LEU A 538 14.69 18.18 -3.06
CA LEU A 538 13.99 17.16 -2.28
C LEU A 538 13.16 17.84 -1.19
N HIS A 539 11.83 17.73 -1.29
CA HIS A 539 10.92 18.26 -0.29
C HIS A 539 10.70 17.26 0.84
N LEU A 540 11.05 17.64 2.08
CA LEU A 540 10.91 16.77 3.26
C LEU A 540 9.48 16.67 3.78
N GLN A 541 8.57 17.53 3.29
CA GLN A 541 7.17 17.57 3.71
C GLN A 541 7.02 17.80 5.22
N GLY A 542 7.70 18.81 5.78
CA GLY A 542 7.81 19.01 7.23
C GLY A 542 6.48 19.21 7.95
N ASP A 543 5.44 19.67 7.24
CA ASP A 543 4.09 19.80 7.80
C ASP A 543 3.48 18.45 8.20
N VAL A 544 3.83 17.40 7.46
CA VAL A 544 3.40 16.01 7.70
C VAL A 544 3.97 15.51 9.02
N TRP A 545 5.23 15.84 9.27
CA TRP A 545 5.96 15.47 10.49
C TRP A 545 5.35 16.18 11.69
N ARG A 546 5.09 17.48 11.57
CA ARG A 546 4.40 18.27 12.61
C ARG A 546 3.04 17.70 12.95
N ARG A 547 2.19 17.44 11.95
CA ARG A 547 0.84 16.90 12.17
C ARG A 547 0.89 15.49 12.75
N ALA A 548 1.91 14.69 12.40
CA ALA A 548 2.21 13.38 12.97
C ALA A 548 2.66 13.42 14.42
N GLY A 549 3.08 14.58 14.93
CA GLY A 549 3.73 14.69 16.23
C GLY A 549 5.07 13.96 16.25
N VAL A 550 5.73 13.82 15.10
CA VAL A 550 7.08 13.25 15.02
C VAL A 550 8.04 14.23 15.72
N PRO A 551 8.77 13.79 16.77
CA PRO A 551 9.67 14.67 17.49
C PRO A 551 10.85 15.11 16.60
N GLN A 552 10.96 16.41 16.35
CA GLN A 552 12.03 16.96 15.49
C GLN A 552 13.37 17.14 16.21
N VAL A 553 13.43 16.81 17.49
CA VAL A 553 14.63 16.88 18.35
C VAL A 553 15.38 15.54 18.44
N LEU A 554 14.83 14.49 17.84
CA LEU A 554 15.44 13.17 17.76
C LEU A 554 16.10 12.98 16.40
N ALA A 555 17.20 12.25 16.36
CA ALA A 555 17.87 11.83 15.13
C ALA A 555 16.96 10.85 14.36
N PRO A 556 17.02 10.81 13.02
CA PRO A 556 16.30 9.81 12.23
C PRO A 556 16.88 8.40 12.46
N PRO A 557 16.21 7.32 12.03
CA PRO A 557 16.79 5.98 12.11
C PRO A 557 18.16 5.91 11.42
N GLU A 558 19.10 5.18 12.01
CA GLU A 558 20.45 5.04 11.48
C GLU A 558 20.42 4.38 10.10
N GLY A 559 21.23 4.90 9.17
CA GLY A 559 21.28 4.40 7.79
C GLY A 559 20.09 4.81 6.92
N SER A 560 19.11 5.56 7.43
CA SER A 560 18.08 6.20 6.61
C SER A 560 18.65 7.29 5.71
N LEU A 561 17.95 7.66 4.63
CA LEU A 561 18.36 8.77 3.77
C LEU A 561 18.57 10.07 4.56
N LEU A 562 17.71 10.36 5.53
CA LEU A 562 17.85 11.55 6.38
C LEU A 562 19.11 11.51 7.25
N ASP A 563 19.47 10.34 7.78
CA ASP A 563 20.70 10.15 8.56
C ASP A 563 21.96 10.41 7.69
N LEU A 564 21.93 9.92 6.45
CA LEU A 564 22.98 10.18 5.47
C LEU A 564 23.07 11.65 5.09
N LEU A 565 21.93 12.33 4.88
CA LEU A 565 21.90 13.75 4.51
C LEU A 565 22.37 14.66 5.66
N LEU A 566 21.98 14.38 6.90
CA LEU A 566 22.48 15.08 8.09
C LEU A 566 24.00 14.96 8.20
N SER A 567 24.52 13.75 8.00
CA SER A 567 25.96 13.47 8.02
C SER A 567 26.68 14.18 6.87
N ARG A 568 26.11 14.13 5.66
CA ARG A 568 26.66 14.74 4.43
C ARG A 568 26.84 16.25 4.56
N HIS A 569 25.88 16.92 5.20
CA HIS A 569 25.90 18.37 5.43
C HIS A 569 26.47 18.76 6.79
N ALA A 570 27.11 17.82 7.50
CA ALA A 570 27.75 18.06 8.79
C ALA A 570 26.86 18.86 9.75
N ILE A 571 25.60 18.44 9.90
CA ILE A 571 24.67 19.07 10.83
C ILE A 571 25.09 18.70 12.25
N ASP A 572 25.82 19.62 12.86
CA ASP A 572 26.30 19.53 14.24
C ASP A 572 25.16 19.87 15.20
N HIS A 573 24.36 18.86 15.53
CA HIS A 573 23.26 18.98 16.47
C HIS A 573 23.29 17.82 17.46
N ALA A 574 23.26 18.15 18.76
CA ALA A 574 23.11 17.18 19.82
C ALA A 574 21.65 16.71 19.89
N PHE A 575 21.32 15.67 19.12
CA PHE A 575 20.01 15.05 19.19
C PHE A 575 19.78 14.46 20.59
N GLY A 576 18.57 14.62 21.13
CA GLY A 576 18.19 14.10 22.45
C GLY A 576 18.02 12.58 22.51
N GLY A 577 18.19 11.90 21.36
CA GLY A 577 18.02 10.47 21.16
C GLY A 577 17.82 10.16 19.68
N ARG A 578 17.66 8.88 19.33
CA ARG A 578 17.39 8.42 17.95
C ARG A 578 16.00 7.81 17.84
N MET A 579 15.31 8.08 16.75
CA MET A 579 14.01 7.46 16.43
C MET A 579 14.22 6.07 15.86
N GLU A 580 13.34 5.15 16.23
CA GLU A 580 13.20 3.88 15.52
C GLU A 580 12.16 4.01 14.40
N PHE A 581 12.40 3.38 13.24
CA PHE A 581 11.49 3.48 12.10
C PHE A 581 10.07 3.02 12.45
N GLY A 582 9.92 1.98 13.29
CA GLY A 582 8.62 1.51 13.76
C GLY A 582 7.83 2.55 14.58
N GLN A 583 8.51 3.39 15.36
CA GLN A 583 7.88 4.47 16.14
C GLN A 583 7.41 5.60 15.21
N LEU A 584 8.24 5.95 14.24
CA LEU A 584 7.93 6.97 13.25
C LEU A 584 6.76 6.58 12.36
N ASN A 585 6.76 5.35 11.86
CA ASN A 585 5.67 4.82 11.07
C ASN A 585 4.36 4.81 11.89
N ARG A 586 4.42 4.57 13.21
CA ARG A 586 3.27 4.70 14.10
C ARG A 586 2.76 6.14 14.21
N TRP A 587 3.63 7.14 14.36
CA TRP A 587 3.24 8.56 14.39
C TRP A 587 2.63 9.03 13.08
N ILE A 588 3.28 8.73 11.96
CA ILE A 588 2.79 9.13 10.64
C ILE A 588 1.48 8.42 10.30
N ARG A 589 1.36 7.11 10.57
CA ARG A 589 0.07 6.41 10.45
C ARG A 589 -0.99 7.04 11.35
N HIS A 590 -0.64 7.44 12.57
CA HIS A 590 -1.59 8.12 13.46
C HIS A 590 -2.04 9.49 12.91
N MET A 591 -1.20 10.22 12.20
CA MET A 591 -1.63 11.47 11.56
C MET A 591 -2.44 11.26 10.30
N TYR A 592 -2.12 10.31 9.42
CA TYR A 592 -3.02 9.99 8.31
C TYR A 592 -4.41 9.60 8.84
N ARG A 593 -4.44 8.89 9.97
CA ARG A 593 -5.65 8.58 10.74
C ARG A 593 -6.40 9.80 11.28
N ALA A 594 -5.68 10.83 11.72
CA ALA A 594 -6.24 12.03 12.35
C ALA A 594 -6.58 13.15 11.35
N ALA A 595 -5.90 13.20 10.20
CA ALA A 595 -6.01 14.23 9.17
C ALA A 595 -6.90 13.84 7.99
N ASN A 596 -7.38 12.59 7.97
CA ASN A 596 -8.34 12.07 6.99
C ASN A 596 -7.81 12.08 5.57
N VAL A 597 -6.49 12.06 5.42
CA VAL A 597 -5.88 11.91 4.12
C VAL A 597 -5.32 10.52 4.03
N GLN A 598 -5.83 9.83 3.01
CA GLN A 598 -5.39 8.54 2.54
C GLN A 598 -5.15 8.63 1.04
#